data_AF-A0A3M0XH66-F1
#
_entry.id   AF-A0A3M0XH66-F1
#
_cell.length_a   1.000
_cell.length_b   1.000
_cell.length_c   1.000
_cell.angle_alpha   90.00
_cell.angle_beta   90.00
_cell.angle_gamma   90.00
#
_symmetry.space_group_name_H-M   'P 1'
#
loop_
_entity.id
_entity.type
_entity.pdbx_description
1 polymer ?
#
loop_
_entity_poly.entity_id
_entity_poly.type
_entity_poly.pdbx_seq_one_letter_code
_entity_poly.pdbx_strand_id
1 'polypeptide(L)'
;MAQELVEYAKKLLQQGYSKATIRQTLQRAGYPPQIIEQALREASAQKISPTKLLIIAFGAIATLSILTIAAIILFKGPQEPLQYSISIFNTKPAPGDELIITSKITNPSEKREKGTIDYSIKGPEGTIAQRTFDFEVEDTLTVPHKIKIPENTIEGQYTLKAQMSYDTKTTTRTAIFEITKPESIESKPIETIEEKEEKEERAEKLLLECPQKCDDFNFCTKDYCDRGVCKYEEITPCCGNKKCESGESEQTCALDCAEKPPTPDEVSIKAAELAKTDITSAITLCEGLAQKTYIDTCLLDVSESAQTKEPCNRVKSPDMRDACYIAFAYKPTNDFTVCDSISNPSTKNACFALKLISEQKTE
;
A
#
# COMPACT_ATOMS: atom_id res chain seq x y z
N MET A 1 35.90 53.68 46.49
CA MET A 1 36.94 52.79 47.05
C MET A 1 36.93 51.38 46.48
N ALA A 2 35.95 50.51 46.76
CA ALA A 2 36.03 49.11 46.28
C ALA A 2 36.08 48.97 44.74
N GLN A 3 35.26 49.73 44.00
CA GLN A 3 35.24 49.71 42.53
C GLN A 3 36.52 50.29 41.89
N GLU A 4 37.11 51.33 42.48
CA GLU A 4 38.36 51.93 41.99
C GLU A 4 39.52 50.95 42.11
N LEU A 5 39.54 50.15 43.19
CA LEU A 5 40.54 49.12 43.37
C LEU A 5 40.38 47.97 42.35
N VAL A 6 39.14 47.60 42.01
CA VAL A 6 38.83 46.61 40.98
C VAL A 6 39.32 47.10 39.60
N GLU A 7 39.02 48.34 39.22
CA GLU A 7 39.46 48.89 37.93
C GLU A 7 40.98 49.07 37.87
N TYR A 8 41.62 49.47 38.97
CA TYR A 8 43.08 49.52 39.06
C TYR A 8 43.71 48.13 38.91
N ALA A 9 43.20 47.13 39.62
CA ALA A 9 43.67 45.75 39.51
C ALA A 9 43.47 45.19 38.10
N LYS A 10 42.34 45.50 37.45
CA LYS A 10 42.03 45.09 36.08
C LYS A 10 42.99 45.72 35.07
N LYS A 11 43.32 47.01 35.22
CA LYS A 11 44.32 47.68 34.38
C LYS A 11 45.70 47.03 34.50
N LEU A 12 46.14 46.72 35.72
CA LEU A 12 47.42 46.04 35.93
C LEU A 12 47.42 44.61 35.37
N LEU A 13 46.33 43.86 35.50
CA LEU A 13 46.19 42.55 34.88
C LEU A 13 46.26 42.63 33.35
N GLN A 14 45.66 43.66 32.74
CA GLN A 14 45.75 43.90 31.29
C GLN A 14 47.16 44.31 30.83
N GLN A 15 47.94 44.94 31.70
CA GLN A 15 49.35 45.27 31.46
C GLN A 15 50.30 44.08 31.67
N GLY A 16 49.78 42.90 32.04
CA GLY A 16 50.55 41.67 32.19
C GLY A 16 51.14 41.46 33.59
N TYR A 17 50.78 42.27 34.59
CA TYR A 17 51.24 42.04 35.96
C TYR A 17 50.56 40.80 36.56
N SER A 18 51.33 39.99 37.28
CA SER A 18 50.79 38.82 37.97
C SER A 18 49.90 39.22 39.15
N LYS A 19 48.91 38.40 39.49
CA LYS A 19 48.04 38.61 40.68
C LYS A 19 48.86 38.77 41.97
N ALA A 20 49.98 38.04 42.09
CA ALA A 20 50.87 38.12 43.24
C ALA A 20 51.56 39.49 43.34
N THR A 21 52.04 40.02 42.21
CA THR A 21 52.66 41.35 42.13
C THR A 21 51.66 42.44 42.50
N ILE A 22 50.43 42.38 41.98
CA ILE A 22 49.37 43.36 42.27
C ILE A 22 49.01 43.32 43.76
N ARG A 23 48.84 42.10 44.32
CA ARG A 23 48.58 41.90 45.75
C ARG A 23 49.64 42.54 46.63
N GLN A 24 50.91 42.28 46.34
CA GLN A 24 52.04 42.81 47.12
C GLN A 24 52.10 44.34 47.05
N THR A 25 51.86 44.93 45.88
CA THR A 25 51.83 46.39 45.69
C THR A 25 50.70 47.03 46.50
N LEU A 26 49.50 46.46 46.47
CA LEU A 26 48.35 46.99 47.22
C LEU A 26 48.51 46.79 48.74
N GLN A 27 49.12 45.69 49.19
CA GLN A 27 49.45 45.49 50.60
C GLN A 27 50.45 46.55 51.10
N ARG A 28 51.49 46.88 50.32
CA ARG A 28 52.44 47.95 50.65
C ARG A 28 51.80 49.33 50.70
N ALA A 29 50.75 49.55 49.91
CA ALA A 29 49.97 50.78 49.93
C ALA A 29 48.94 50.85 51.09
N GLY A 30 48.92 49.84 51.97
CA GLY A 30 48.09 49.84 53.19
C GLY A 30 46.68 49.29 53.02
N TYR A 31 46.35 48.67 51.88
CA TYR A 31 45.02 48.08 51.68
C TYR A 31 44.87 46.76 52.47
N PRO A 32 43.71 46.53 53.15
CA PRO A 32 43.44 45.28 53.84
C PRO A 32 43.42 44.07 52.88
N PRO A 33 44.00 42.91 53.28
CA PRO A 33 44.07 41.72 52.41
C PRO A 33 42.73 41.25 51.85
N GLN A 34 41.65 41.37 52.62
CA GLN A 34 40.30 40.95 52.20
C GLN A 34 39.79 41.77 51.00
N ILE A 35 40.03 43.10 51.02
CA ILE A 35 39.60 44.00 49.94
C ILE A 35 40.45 43.74 48.68
N ILE A 36 41.73 43.42 48.84
CA ILE A 36 42.63 43.07 47.73
C ILE A 36 42.18 41.78 47.04
N GLU A 37 41.87 40.73 47.80
CA GLU A 37 41.41 39.45 47.23
C GLU A 37 40.06 39.58 46.54
N GLN A 38 39.14 40.35 47.13
CA GLN A 38 37.86 40.65 46.50
C GLN A 38 38.07 41.40 45.18
N ALA A 39 38.90 42.46 45.18
CA ALA A 39 39.17 43.24 43.98
C ALA A 39 39.85 42.42 42.88
N LEU A 40 40.81 41.54 43.23
CA LEU A 40 41.48 40.65 42.28
C LEU A 40 40.54 39.58 41.73
N ARG A 41 39.60 39.06 42.53
CA ARG A 41 38.59 38.11 42.07
C ARG A 41 37.66 38.75 41.05
N GLU A 42 37.14 39.92 41.36
CA GLU A 42 36.25 40.68 40.46
C GLU A 42 36.99 41.16 39.20
N ALA A 43 38.22 41.65 39.33
CA ALA A 43 39.03 42.09 38.20
C ALA A 43 39.47 40.95 37.25
N SER A 44 39.62 39.74 37.80
CA SER A 44 40.00 38.54 37.02
C SER A 44 38.84 37.69 36.56
N ALA A 45 37.61 38.00 36.95
CA ALA A 45 36.42 37.49 36.30
C ALA A 45 36.41 38.05 34.88
N GLN A 46 37.08 37.34 33.96
CA GLN A 46 37.00 37.64 32.54
C GLN A 46 35.52 37.58 32.18
N LYS A 47 34.92 38.76 31.97
CA LYS A 47 33.59 38.87 31.39
C LYS A 47 33.72 38.30 29.99
N ILE A 48 33.51 37.00 29.85
CA ILE A 48 33.46 36.31 28.56
C ILE A 48 32.46 37.12 27.76
N SER A 49 32.93 37.78 26.70
CA SER A 49 32.03 38.65 25.94
C SER A 49 30.87 37.79 25.45
N PRO A 50 29.63 38.29 25.50
CA PRO A 50 28.48 37.53 25.02
C PRO A 50 28.67 37.03 23.58
N THR A 51 29.44 37.76 22.77
CA THR A 51 29.88 37.35 21.43
C THR A 51 30.76 36.09 21.41
N LYS A 52 31.72 35.94 22.33
CA LYS A 52 32.55 34.73 22.39
C LYS A 52 31.75 33.52 22.87
N LEU A 53 30.82 33.73 23.81
CA LEU A 53 29.91 32.68 24.27
C LEU A 53 29.00 32.19 23.13
N LEU A 54 28.46 33.11 22.32
CA LEU A 54 27.63 32.77 21.15
C LEU A 54 28.43 31.99 20.11
N ILE A 55 29.65 32.41 19.76
CA ILE A 55 30.49 31.68 18.79
C ILE A 55 30.77 30.25 19.27
N ILE A 56 31.07 30.07 20.56
CA ILE A 56 31.28 28.72 21.14
C ILE A 56 29.99 27.90 21.11
N ALA A 57 28.84 28.50 21.46
CA ALA A 57 27.55 27.82 21.43
C ALA A 57 27.14 27.39 20.02
N PHE A 58 27.29 28.26 19.02
CA PHE A 58 27.04 27.92 17.62
C PHE A 58 27.99 26.85 17.10
N GLY A 59 29.28 26.91 17.47
CA GLY A 59 30.24 25.87 17.15
C GLY A 59 29.86 24.51 17.72
N ALA A 60 29.42 24.46 18.99
CA ALA A 60 28.98 23.23 19.65
C ALA A 60 27.68 22.65 19.06
N ILE A 61 26.72 23.50 18.68
CA ILE A 61 25.48 23.07 18.02
C ILE A 61 25.79 22.53 16.62
N ALA A 62 26.67 23.20 15.86
CA ALA A 62 27.08 22.74 14.54
C ALA A 62 27.76 21.38 14.61
N THR A 63 28.70 21.17 15.54
CA THR A 63 29.35 19.85 15.70
C THR A 63 28.37 18.77 16.15
N LEU A 64 27.43 19.07 17.05
CA LEU A 64 26.39 18.11 17.46
C LEU A 64 25.45 17.75 16.29
N SER A 65 25.09 18.71 15.44
CA SER A 65 24.27 18.46 14.24
C SER A 65 25.01 17.58 13.22
N ILE A 66 26.32 17.78 13.02
CA ILE A 66 27.14 16.94 12.14
C ILE A 66 27.24 15.51 12.70
N LEU A 67 27.47 15.35 14.01
CA LEU A 67 27.56 14.04 14.65
C LEU A 67 26.23 13.28 14.59
N THR A 68 25.10 13.97 14.76
CA THR A 68 23.77 13.34 14.65
C THR A 68 23.43 12.93 13.22
N ILE A 69 23.75 13.76 12.22
CA ILE A 69 23.61 13.39 10.79
C ILE A 69 24.51 12.21 10.45
N ALA A 70 25.76 12.22 10.87
CA ALA A 70 26.70 11.12 10.66
C ALA A 70 26.21 9.83 11.34
N ALA A 71 25.67 9.93 12.56
CA ALA A 71 25.05 8.81 13.26
C ALA A 71 23.85 8.28 12.48
N ILE A 72 22.94 9.14 11.99
CA ILE A 72 21.79 8.70 11.17
C ILE A 72 22.27 7.97 9.89
N ILE A 73 23.32 8.46 9.24
CA ILE A 73 23.89 7.79 8.06
C ILE A 73 24.51 6.44 8.44
N LEU A 74 25.19 6.34 9.58
CA LEU A 74 25.79 5.10 10.09
C LEU A 74 24.75 4.09 10.62
N PHE A 75 23.61 4.56 11.14
CA PHE A 75 22.53 3.74 11.68
C PHE A 75 21.47 3.33 10.66
N LYS A 76 21.53 3.84 9.41
CA LYS A 76 20.82 3.21 8.29
C LYS A 76 21.48 1.85 8.03
N GLY A 77 21.01 0.84 8.77
CA GLY A 77 21.47 -0.54 8.64
C GLY A 77 21.35 -1.04 7.19
N PRO A 78 22.00 -2.17 6.88
CA PRO A 78 21.90 -2.76 5.55
C PRO A 78 20.43 -2.93 5.18
N GLN A 79 20.02 -2.38 4.03
CA GLN A 79 18.64 -2.51 3.56
C GLN A 79 18.27 -4.00 3.51
N GLU A 80 17.18 -4.35 4.18
CA GLU A 80 16.66 -5.71 4.18
C GLU A 80 16.45 -6.16 2.72
N PRO A 81 16.89 -7.38 2.36
CA PRO A 81 16.72 -7.89 1.00
C PRO A 81 15.23 -8.07 0.69
N LEU A 82 14.87 -7.96 -0.60
CA LEU A 82 13.54 -8.34 -1.08
C LEU A 82 13.22 -9.77 -0.64
N GLN A 83 12.02 -9.96 -0.09
CA GLN A 83 11.52 -11.30 0.25
C GLN A 83 10.88 -11.91 -0.98
N TYR A 84 11.32 -13.12 -1.36
CA TYR A 84 10.88 -13.79 -2.59
C TYR A 84 10.42 -15.22 -2.33
N SER A 85 9.23 -15.55 -2.83
CA SER A 85 8.64 -16.88 -2.78
C SER A 85 7.93 -17.23 -4.10
N ILE A 86 7.88 -18.52 -4.41
CA ILE A 86 7.22 -19.06 -5.60
C ILE A 86 6.23 -20.16 -5.20
N SER A 87 5.15 -20.31 -5.95
CA SER A 87 4.23 -21.45 -5.87
C SER A 87 3.82 -21.92 -7.26
N ILE A 88 3.59 -23.23 -7.41
CA ILE A 88 3.12 -23.85 -8.65
C ILE A 88 1.63 -24.17 -8.48
N PHE A 89 0.79 -23.76 -9.44
CA PHE A 89 -0.66 -23.97 -9.37
C PHE A 89 -1.06 -25.42 -9.67
N ASN A 90 -0.55 -26.00 -10.77
CA ASN A 90 -0.74 -27.41 -11.13
C ASN A 90 0.59 -28.16 -10.99
N THR A 91 0.68 -29.09 -10.04
CA THR A 91 1.89 -29.90 -9.80
C THR A 91 1.99 -31.15 -10.66
N LYS A 92 0.96 -31.44 -11.48
CA LYS A 92 0.88 -32.58 -12.41
C LYS A 92 0.43 -32.19 -13.82
N PRO A 93 1.14 -31.28 -14.52
CA PRO A 93 0.82 -30.94 -15.90
C PRO A 93 1.19 -32.06 -16.88
N ALA A 94 0.48 -32.15 -17.99
CA ALA A 94 0.82 -33.01 -19.12
C ALA A 94 1.85 -32.37 -20.06
N PRO A 95 2.58 -33.16 -20.88
CA PRO A 95 3.37 -32.60 -21.98
C PRO A 95 2.50 -31.74 -22.90
N GLY A 96 2.94 -30.53 -23.22
CA GLY A 96 2.17 -29.54 -23.99
C GLY A 96 1.42 -28.51 -23.16
N ASP A 97 1.16 -28.78 -21.88
CA ASP A 97 0.44 -27.86 -20.98
C ASP A 97 1.25 -26.59 -20.63
N GLU A 98 0.56 -25.59 -20.10
CA GLU A 98 1.20 -24.42 -19.47
C GLU A 98 1.40 -24.66 -17.96
N LEU A 99 2.64 -24.59 -17.49
CA LEU A 99 2.95 -24.51 -16.07
C LEU A 99 2.68 -23.09 -15.56
N ILE A 100 1.74 -22.95 -14.63
CA ILE A 100 1.39 -21.67 -13.99
C ILE A 100 2.15 -21.53 -12.67
N ILE A 101 2.97 -20.48 -12.57
CA ILE A 101 3.84 -20.18 -11.43
C ILE A 101 3.42 -18.83 -10.86
N THR A 102 3.15 -18.75 -9.56
CA THR A 102 2.92 -17.47 -8.89
C THR A 102 4.17 -17.04 -8.15
N SER A 103 4.66 -15.85 -8.47
CA SER A 103 5.79 -15.23 -7.77
C SER A 103 5.30 -14.09 -6.90
N LYS A 104 5.67 -14.14 -5.62
CA LYS A 104 5.39 -13.09 -4.64
C LYS A 104 6.71 -12.47 -4.19
N ILE A 105 6.81 -11.15 -4.38
CA ILE A 105 7.94 -10.32 -3.99
C ILE A 105 7.42 -9.29 -2.98
N THR A 106 8.12 -9.13 -1.86
CA THR A 106 7.80 -8.12 -0.84
C THR A 106 9.04 -7.28 -0.57
N ASN A 107 8.86 -5.97 -0.63
CA ASN A 107 9.89 -4.96 -0.56
C ASN A 107 9.80 -4.20 0.77
N PRO A 108 10.69 -4.51 1.74
CA PRO A 108 10.70 -3.82 3.02
C PRO A 108 11.29 -2.39 2.95
N SER A 109 11.84 -1.97 1.81
CA SER A 109 12.69 -0.78 1.74
C SER A 109 11.95 0.54 1.45
N GLU A 110 10.61 0.51 1.28
CA GLU A 110 9.73 1.63 0.84
C GLU A 110 10.17 2.34 -0.46
N LYS A 111 11.32 1.97 -1.02
CA LYS A 111 11.84 2.45 -2.28
C LYS A 111 11.47 1.48 -3.37
N ARG A 112 11.04 2.02 -4.50
CA ARG A 112 10.78 1.26 -5.71
C ARG A 112 12.05 0.55 -6.21
N GLU A 113 11.96 -0.77 -6.33
CA GLU A 113 13.04 -1.64 -6.82
C GLU A 113 12.67 -2.26 -8.17
N LYS A 114 13.68 -2.52 -9.01
CA LYS A 114 13.53 -3.19 -10.31
C LYS A 114 14.49 -4.36 -10.43
N GLY A 115 14.08 -5.39 -11.15
CA GLY A 115 14.92 -6.57 -11.34
C GLY A 115 14.36 -7.55 -12.35
N THR A 116 14.95 -8.74 -12.38
CA THR A 116 14.55 -9.85 -13.25
C THR A 116 14.34 -11.14 -12.47
N ILE A 117 13.51 -12.02 -13.02
CA ILE A 117 13.34 -13.40 -12.54
C ILE A 117 13.61 -14.35 -13.70
N ASP A 118 14.64 -15.18 -13.53
CA ASP A 118 14.99 -16.25 -14.46
C ASP A 118 14.42 -17.57 -13.97
N TYR A 119 13.44 -18.12 -14.69
CA TYR A 119 12.93 -19.47 -14.48
C TYR A 119 13.65 -20.46 -15.37
N SER A 120 14.07 -21.58 -14.82
CA SER A 120 14.65 -22.73 -15.53
C SER A 120 13.99 -24.01 -15.05
N ILE A 121 13.41 -24.77 -15.97
CA ILE A 121 12.80 -26.07 -15.69
C ILE A 121 13.77 -27.16 -16.14
N LYS A 122 14.21 -27.98 -15.18
CA LYS A 122 15.16 -29.07 -15.42
C LYS A 122 14.52 -30.41 -15.09
N GLY A 123 14.58 -31.33 -16.05
CA GLY A 123 14.16 -32.73 -15.91
C GLY A 123 15.32 -33.71 -16.01
N PRO A 124 15.01 -35.00 -16.17
CA PRO A 124 16.01 -36.07 -16.31
C PRO A 124 16.96 -35.88 -17.50
N GLU A 125 16.45 -35.37 -18.63
CA GLU A 125 17.21 -35.16 -19.86
C GLU A 125 17.90 -33.78 -19.94
N GLY A 126 17.75 -32.94 -18.92
CA GLY A 126 18.33 -31.59 -18.87
C GLY A 126 17.28 -30.49 -18.80
N THR A 127 17.65 -29.28 -19.23
CA THR A 127 16.76 -28.10 -19.19
C THR A 127 15.77 -28.16 -20.35
N ILE A 128 14.47 -28.19 -20.04
CA ILE A 128 13.41 -28.26 -21.06
C ILE A 128 12.77 -26.90 -21.38
N ALA A 129 12.87 -25.94 -20.47
CA ALA A 129 12.36 -24.59 -20.68
C ALA A 129 13.12 -23.57 -19.83
N GLN A 130 13.26 -22.35 -20.36
CA GLN A 130 13.81 -21.21 -19.64
C GLN A 130 13.06 -19.93 -20.05
N ARG A 131 12.78 -19.05 -19.09
CA ARG A 131 12.10 -17.78 -19.34
C ARG A 131 12.52 -16.72 -18.34
N THR A 132 12.73 -15.49 -18.82
CA THR A 132 13.08 -14.33 -18.00
C THR A 132 11.89 -13.36 -17.96
N PHE A 133 11.65 -12.75 -16.80
CA PHE A 133 10.62 -11.72 -16.60
C PHE A 133 11.19 -10.54 -15.84
N ASP A 134 10.87 -9.33 -16.28
CA ASP A 134 11.20 -8.10 -15.57
C ASP A 134 10.12 -7.78 -14.52
N PHE A 135 10.50 -7.12 -13.43
CA PHE A 135 9.57 -6.64 -12.42
C PHE A 135 9.96 -5.27 -11.86
N GLU A 136 8.96 -4.59 -11.31
CA GLU A 136 9.10 -3.34 -10.56
C GLU A 136 8.17 -3.42 -9.34
N VAL A 137 8.70 -3.21 -8.13
CA VAL A 137 7.97 -3.39 -6.88
C VAL A 137 8.25 -2.27 -5.88
N GLU A 138 7.19 -1.69 -5.33
CA GLU A 138 7.27 -0.64 -4.31
C GLU A 138 7.01 -1.19 -2.91
N ASP A 139 5.96 -1.99 -2.75
CA ASP A 139 5.65 -2.74 -1.53
C ASP A 139 5.59 -4.25 -1.86
N THR A 140 4.45 -4.73 -2.36
CA THR A 140 4.24 -6.14 -2.64
C THR A 140 3.79 -6.34 -4.08
N LEU A 141 4.40 -7.31 -4.77
CA LEU A 141 4.07 -7.69 -6.13
C LEU A 141 3.76 -9.19 -6.18
N THR A 142 2.59 -9.55 -6.70
CA THR A 142 2.19 -10.95 -6.95
C THR A 142 1.83 -11.10 -8.41
N VAL A 143 2.59 -11.92 -9.16
CA VAL A 143 2.39 -12.08 -10.61
C VAL A 143 2.33 -13.56 -10.98
N PRO A 144 1.29 -14.01 -11.72
CA PRO A 144 1.26 -15.31 -12.34
C PRO A 144 2.09 -15.30 -13.64
N HIS A 145 2.95 -16.30 -13.79
CA HIS A 145 3.76 -16.55 -14.97
C HIS A 145 3.39 -17.88 -15.60
N LYS A 146 3.43 -17.94 -16.92
CA LYS A 146 3.12 -19.14 -17.72
C LYS A 146 4.37 -19.61 -18.46
N ILE A 147 4.68 -20.90 -18.38
CA ILE A 147 5.76 -21.53 -19.15
C ILE A 147 5.20 -22.76 -19.84
N LYS A 148 5.23 -22.80 -21.18
CA LYS A 148 4.77 -23.96 -21.96
C LYS A 148 5.75 -25.13 -21.79
N ILE A 149 5.23 -26.30 -21.45
CA ILE A 149 5.98 -27.55 -21.41
C ILE A 149 6.05 -28.11 -22.83
N PRO A 150 7.24 -28.47 -23.35
CA PRO A 150 7.35 -29.08 -24.68
C PRO A 150 6.51 -30.36 -24.80
N GLU A 151 5.87 -30.57 -25.94
CA GLU A 151 4.98 -31.73 -26.18
C GLU A 151 5.74 -33.07 -26.15
N ASN A 152 7.04 -33.05 -26.45
CA ASN A 152 7.92 -34.22 -26.40
C ASN A 152 8.54 -34.46 -25.02
N THR A 153 8.07 -33.79 -23.97
CA THR A 153 8.60 -33.95 -22.62
C THR A 153 8.24 -35.32 -22.07
N ILE A 154 9.23 -36.06 -21.56
CA ILE A 154 9.01 -37.37 -20.93
C ILE A 154 8.34 -37.23 -19.56
N GLU A 155 7.69 -38.29 -19.11
CA GLU A 155 7.10 -38.35 -17.78
C GLU A 155 8.19 -38.42 -16.71
N GLY A 156 7.93 -37.83 -15.54
CA GLY A 156 8.84 -37.90 -14.39
C GLY A 156 8.85 -36.65 -13.52
N GLN A 157 9.80 -36.58 -12.60
CA GLN A 157 9.97 -35.43 -11.70
C GLN A 157 10.85 -34.34 -12.33
N TYR A 158 10.41 -33.10 -12.18
CA TYR A 158 11.05 -31.90 -12.70
C TYR A 158 11.30 -30.90 -11.57
N THR A 159 12.38 -30.13 -11.71
CA THR A 159 12.73 -29.05 -10.80
C THR A 159 12.59 -27.72 -11.51
N LEU A 160 11.72 -26.85 -10.99
CA LEU A 160 11.66 -25.44 -11.32
C LEU A 160 12.67 -24.69 -10.45
N LYS A 161 13.66 -24.05 -11.05
CA LYS A 161 14.57 -23.10 -10.41
C LYS A 161 14.17 -21.68 -10.81
N ALA A 162 13.90 -20.82 -9.85
CA ALA A 162 13.60 -19.40 -10.07
C ALA A 162 14.67 -18.53 -9.40
N GLN A 163 15.41 -17.76 -10.20
CA GLN A 163 16.50 -16.91 -9.73
C GLN A 163 16.10 -15.44 -9.92
N MET A 164 15.85 -14.75 -8.81
CA MET A 164 15.52 -13.33 -8.79
C MET A 164 16.80 -12.51 -8.61
N SER A 165 17.03 -11.55 -9.51
CA SER A 165 18.20 -10.67 -9.51
C SER A 165 17.73 -9.21 -9.47
N TYR A 166 18.28 -8.42 -8.54
CA TYR A 166 18.00 -6.99 -8.40
C TYR A 166 19.23 -6.30 -7.82
N ASP A 167 19.59 -5.14 -8.35
CA ASP A 167 20.86 -4.45 -8.03
C ASP A 167 22.07 -5.43 -8.11
N THR A 168 22.85 -5.59 -7.05
CA THR A 168 23.94 -6.59 -6.97
C THR A 168 23.55 -7.86 -6.20
N LYS A 169 22.27 -8.04 -5.89
CA LYS A 169 21.75 -9.15 -5.07
C LYS A 169 21.05 -10.19 -5.93
N THR A 170 21.16 -11.45 -5.52
CA THR A 170 20.49 -12.56 -6.18
C THR A 170 19.92 -13.53 -5.16
N THR A 171 18.68 -13.97 -5.37
CA THR A 171 18.00 -14.96 -4.53
C THR A 171 17.46 -16.09 -5.40
N THR A 172 17.68 -17.33 -5.00
CA THR A 172 17.19 -18.51 -5.72
C THR A 172 16.11 -19.24 -4.90
N ARG A 173 15.08 -19.70 -5.60
CA ARG A 173 14.03 -20.60 -5.08
C ARG A 173 13.89 -21.80 -6.00
N THR A 174 13.49 -22.93 -5.42
CA THR A 174 13.29 -24.19 -6.15
C THR A 174 11.97 -24.81 -5.75
N ALA A 175 11.26 -25.39 -6.72
CA ALA A 175 10.06 -26.18 -6.51
C ALA A 175 10.13 -27.45 -7.37
N ILE A 176 9.52 -28.53 -6.91
CA ILE A 176 9.46 -29.81 -7.61
C ILE A 176 8.02 -30.03 -8.09
N PHE A 177 7.85 -30.57 -9.29
CA PHE A 177 6.57 -31.00 -9.84
C PHE A 177 6.76 -32.25 -10.69
N GLU A 178 5.68 -32.92 -11.05
CA GLU A 178 5.70 -34.18 -11.81
C GLU A 178 5.00 -33.96 -13.16
N ILE A 179 5.57 -34.46 -14.25
CA ILE A 179 4.90 -34.50 -15.55
C ILE A 179 4.32 -35.90 -15.73
N THR A 180 3.02 -35.97 -15.93
CA THR A 180 2.27 -37.21 -16.17
C THR A 180 1.61 -37.14 -17.53
N LYS A 181 1.64 -38.19 -18.35
CA LYS A 181 0.82 -38.20 -19.56
C LYS A 181 -0.64 -38.03 -19.17
N PRO A 182 -1.43 -37.34 -19.99
CA PRO A 182 -2.87 -37.44 -19.84
C PRO A 182 -3.18 -38.93 -19.88
N GLU A 183 -3.92 -39.44 -18.88
CA GLU A 183 -4.42 -40.81 -18.90
C GLU A 183 -4.99 -41.02 -20.29
N SER A 184 -4.33 -41.86 -21.08
CA SER A 184 -4.82 -42.22 -22.40
C SER A 184 -6.19 -42.78 -22.09
N ILE A 185 -7.25 -42.06 -22.48
CA ILE A 185 -8.60 -42.56 -22.38
C ILE A 185 -8.55 -43.85 -23.18
N GLU A 186 -8.44 -44.97 -22.48
CA GLU A 186 -8.22 -46.27 -23.07
C GLU A 186 -9.49 -46.51 -23.88
N SER A 187 -9.38 -46.29 -25.19
CA SER A 187 -10.45 -46.56 -26.13
C SER A 187 -10.72 -48.05 -25.96
N LYS A 188 -11.84 -48.38 -25.30
CA LYS A 188 -12.28 -49.76 -25.10
C LYS A 188 -12.14 -50.53 -26.42
N PRO A 189 -11.74 -51.82 -26.37
CA PRO A 189 -11.38 -52.58 -27.55
C PRO A 189 -12.47 -52.52 -28.61
N ILE A 190 -12.04 -52.24 -29.84
CA ILE A 190 -12.85 -52.26 -31.05
C ILE A 190 -13.45 -53.66 -31.19
N GLU A 191 -14.76 -53.76 -30.96
CA GLU A 191 -15.55 -54.95 -31.26
C GLU A 191 -15.54 -55.27 -32.76
N THR A 192 -15.59 -56.56 -33.03
CA THR A 192 -15.47 -57.23 -34.32
C THR A 192 -16.55 -56.86 -35.34
N ILE A 193 -16.17 -56.88 -36.62
CA ILE A 193 -16.90 -56.29 -37.76
C ILE A 193 -18.25 -56.97 -38.09
N GLU A 194 -18.51 -58.20 -37.66
CA GLU A 194 -19.85 -58.84 -37.79
C GLU A 194 -20.86 -58.36 -36.74
N GLU A 195 -20.40 -57.75 -35.65
CA GLU A 195 -21.25 -57.13 -34.62
C GLU A 195 -21.64 -55.70 -35.01
N LYS A 196 -21.08 -55.14 -36.09
CA LYS A 196 -21.24 -53.74 -36.48
C LYS A 196 -22.62 -53.43 -37.09
N GLU A 197 -23.25 -54.39 -37.78
CA GLU A 197 -24.58 -54.18 -38.38
C GLU A 197 -25.71 -54.32 -37.34
N GLU A 198 -25.61 -55.28 -36.40
CA GLU A 198 -26.56 -55.36 -35.26
C GLU A 198 -26.33 -54.23 -34.24
N LYS A 199 -25.09 -53.74 -34.11
CA LYS A 199 -24.76 -52.63 -33.21
C LYS A 199 -25.05 -51.25 -33.81
N GLU A 200 -25.12 -51.08 -35.14
CA GLU A 200 -25.66 -49.87 -35.77
C GLU A 200 -27.17 -49.77 -35.60
N GLU A 201 -27.91 -50.87 -35.79
CA GLU A 201 -29.37 -50.90 -35.56
C GLU A 201 -29.71 -50.77 -34.05
N ARG A 202 -28.89 -51.37 -33.17
CA ARG A 202 -29.02 -51.19 -31.71
C ARG A 202 -28.52 -49.83 -31.23
N ALA A 203 -27.51 -49.22 -31.87
CA ALA A 203 -27.07 -47.85 -31.57
C ALA A 203 -28.08 -46.82 -32.06
N GLU A 204 -28.75 -47.06 -33.19
CA GLU A 204 -29.87 -46.23 -33.65
C GLU A 204 -31.05 -46.34 -32.67
N LYS A 205 -31.29 -47.54 -32.12
CA LYS A 205 -32.31 -47.76 -31.07
C LYS A 205 -31.91 -47.18 -29.70
N LEU A 206 -30.62 -47.17 -29.34
CA LEU A 206 -30.08 -46.53 -28.13
C LEU A 206 -29.92 -45.01 -28.27
N LEU A 207 -29.78 -44.47 -29.48
CA LEU A 207 -29.82 -43.04 -29.78
C LEU A 207 -31.23 -42.45 -29.67
N LEU A 208 -32.26 -43.27 -29.45
CA LEU A 208 -33.60 -42.82 -29.13
C LEU A 208 -33.91 -42.83 -27.62
N GLU A 209 -33.03 -43.41 -26.80
CA GLU A 209 -33.23 -43.44 -25.35
C GLU A 209 -32.56 -42.21 -24.73
N CYS A 210 -33.40 -41.27 -24.31
CA CYS A 210 -32.99 -40.10 -23.56
C CYS A 210 -32.28 -40.54 -22.28
N PRO A 211 -31.19 -39.86 -21.87
CA PRO A 211 -30.61 -40.09 -20.55
C PRO A 211 -31.72 -39.94 -19.50
N GLN A 212 -31.66 -40.74 -18.43
CA GLN A 212 -32.78 -40.88 -17.48
C GLN A 212 -33.28 -39.54 -16.88
N LYS A 213 -32.50 -38.45 -17.00
CA LYS A 213 -32.93 -37.08 -16.76
C LYS A 213 -32.23 -36.14 -17.76
N CYS A 214 -32.98 -35.50 -18.65
CA CYS A 214 -32.56 -34.28 -19.31
C CYS A 214 -32.93 -33.13 -18.38
N ASP A 215 -32.13 -32.90 -17.35
CA ASP A 215 -32.32 -31.80 -16.39
C ASP A 215 -31.00 -31.03 -16.34
N ASP A 216 -30.98 -29.80 -16.86
CA ASP A 216 -29.79 -28.94 -16.81
C ASP A 216 -29.70 -28.13 -15.51
N PHE A 217 -30.62 -28.36 -14.58
CA PHE A 217 -30.81 -27.65 -13.30
C PHE A 217 -31.10 -26.16 -13.47
N ASN A 218 -31.49 -25.71 -14.65
CA ASN A 218 -31.95 -24.36 -14.89
C ASN A 218 -33.48 -24.32 -14.84
N PHE A 219 -34.02 -23.74 -13.77
CA PHE A 219 -35.48 -23.58 -13.62
C PHE A 219 -36.10 -22.64 -14.68
N CYS A 220 -35.28 -21.91 -15.44
CA CYS A 220 -35.70 -21.09 -16.58
C CYS A 220 -35.67 -21.79 -17.92
N THR A 221 -35.41 -23.09 -17.96
CA THR A 221 -35.56 -23.90 -19.16
C THR A 221 -36.61 -24.98 -18.94
N LYS A 222 -37.33 -25.25 -20.01
CA LYS A 222 -38.15 -26.44 -20.14
C LYS A 222 -37.30 -27.49 -20.82
N ASP A 223 -36.92 -28.48 -20.03
CA ASP A 223 -36.03 -29.52 -20.49
C ASP A 223 -36.83 -30.67 -21.07
N TYR A 224 -36.46 -31.09 -22.28
CA TYR A 224 -37.09 -32.21 -22.95
C TYR A 224 -36.07 -32.94 -23.81
N CYS A 225 -36.39 -34.17 -24.17
CA CYS A 225 -35.54 -34.94 -25.05
C CYS A 225 -36.21 -35.08 -26.42
N ASP A 226 -35.46 -34.78 -27.47
CA ASP A 226 -35.87 -34.99 -28.86
C ASP A 226 -34.82 -35.86 -29.55
N ARG A 227 -35.21 -37.12 -29.85
CA ARG A 227 -34.37 -38.11 -30.54
C ARG A 227 -33.00 -38.32 -29.84
N GLY A 228 -33.04 -38.59 -28.54
CA GLY A 228 -31.86 -38.85 -27.70
C GLY A 228 -31.00 -37.63 -27.37
N VAL A 229 -31.35 -36.45 -27.87
CA VAL A 229 -30.66 -35.19 -27.55
C VAL A 229 -31.48 -34.40 -26.56
N CYS A 230 -30.90 -34.07 -25.41
CA CYS A 230 -31.50 -33.13 -24.47
C CYS A 230 -31.56 -31.75 -25.11
N LYS A 231 -32.76 -31.17 -25.12
CA LYS A 231 -33.07 -29.83 -25.58
C LYS A 231 -33.62 -29.03 -24.40
N TYR A 232 -33.31 -27.75 -24.41
CA TYR A 232 -33.65 -26.81 -23.35
C TYR A 232 -34.32 -25.62 -24.03
N GLU A 233 -35.61 -25.43 -23.79
CA GLU A 233 -36.38 -24.31 -24.33
C GLU A 233 -36.52 -23.25 -23.24
N GLU A 234 -36.06 -22.02 -23.49
CA GLU A 234 -36.16 -20.93 -22.51
C GLU A 234 -37.62 -20.62 -22.17
N ILE A 235 -37.92 -20.52 -20.87
CA ILE A 235 -39.22 -20.09 -20.37
C ILE A 235 -39.21 -18.55 -20.29
N THR A 236 -40.21 -17.90 -20.89
CA THR A 236 -40.36 -16.43 -20.84
C THR A 236 -41.82 -16.09 -20.51
N PRO A 237 -42.12 -15.37 -19.42
CA PRO A 237 -41.18 -14.83 -18.43
C PRO A 237 -40.59 -15.91 -17.49
N CYS A 238 -39.33 -15.78 -17.06
CA CYS A 238 -38.74 -16.60 -16.00
C CYS A 238 -38.10 -15.80 -14.86
N CYS A 239 -38.58 -16.08 -13.65
CA CYS A 239 -38.06 -15.48 -12.44
C CYS A 239 -36.82 -16.21 -11.90
N GLY A 240 -35.67 -15.55 -11.96
CA GLY A 240 -34.37 -15.92 -11.39
C GLY A 240 -33.23 -15.93 -12.40
N ASN A 241 -33.46 -15.48 -13.64
CA ASN A 241 -32.43 -15.32 -14.66
C ASN A 241 -31.73 -13.95 -14.61
N LYS A 242 -32.06 -13.10 -13.62
CA LYS A 242 -31.57 -11.73 -13.41
C LYS A 242 -31.97 -10.75 -14.50
N LYS A 243 -33.05 -11.02 -15.24
CA LYS A 243 -33.64 -10.11 -16.23
C LYS A 243 -35.11 -9.92 -15.90
N CYS A 244 -35.53 -8.68 -15.67
CA CYS A 244 -36.95 -8.38 -15.49
C CYS A 244 -37.65 -8.42 -16.87
N GLU A 245 -38.38 -9.50 -17.13
CA GLU A 245 -39.02 -9.77 -18.43
C GLU A 245 -40.44 -9.20 -18.51
N SER A 246 -40.98 -9.08 -19.73
CA SER A 246 -42.35 -8.56 -19.91
C SER A 246 -43.39 -9.47 -19.27
N GLY A 247 -44.17 -8.94 -18.33
CA GLY A 247 -45.14 -9.70 -17.53
C GLY A 247 -44.64 -10.03 -16.12
N GLU A 248 -43.36 -9.79 -15.84
CA GLU A 248 -42.83 -9.77 -14.49
C GLU A 248 -42.98 -8.40 -13.85
N SER A 249 -43.05 -8.40 -12.53
CA SER A 249 -43.14 -7.22 -11.69
C SER A 249 -42.38 -7.52 -10.40
N GLU A 250 -42.07 -6.51 -9.60
CA GLU A 250 -41.48 -6.72 -8.27
C GLU A 250 -42.32 -7.67 -7.39
N GLN A 251 -43.65 -7.70 -7.59
CA GLN A 251 -44.57 -8.56 -6.85
C GLN A 251 -44.55 -10.02 -7.33
N THR A 252 -44.33 -10.24 -8.63
CA THR A 252 -44.34 -11.58 -9.25
C THR A 252 -42.96 -12.19 -9.39
N CYS A 253 -41.92 -11.36 -9.47
CA CYS A 253 -40.52 -11.76 -9.48
C CYS A 253 -39.63 -10.71 -8.80
N ALA A 254 -39.67 -10.64 -7.47
CA ALA A 254 -38.77 -9.76 -6.71
C ALA A 254 -37.28 -10.08 -6.95
N LEU A 255 -36.95 -11.32 -7.35
CA LEU A 255 -35.56 -11.73 -7.56
C LEU A 255 -34.89 -11.00 -8.74
N ASP A 256 -35.63 -10.78 -9.83
CA ASP A 256 -35.10 -10.17 -11.06
C ASP A 256 -35.61 -8.75 -11.30
N CYS A 257 -36.82 -8.43 -10.80
CA CYS A 257 -37.47 -7.15 -10.99
C CYS A 257 -37.41 -6.21 -9.78
N ALA A 258 -36.93 -6.65 -8.61
CA ALA A 258 -36.62 -5.67 -7.58
C ALA A 258 -35.55 -4.73 -8.11
N GLU A 259 -35.78 -3.43 -7.98
CA GLU A 259 -34.72 -2.46 -8.27
C GLU A 259 -33.49 -2.85 -7.46
N LYS A 260 -32.41 -3.19 -8.17
CA LYS A 260 -31.16 -3.53 -7.52
C LYS A 260 -30.85 -2.37 -6.57
N PRO A 261 -30.66 -2.64 -5.26
CA PRO A 261 -30.32 -1.58 -4.33
C PRO A 261 -29.07 -0.89 -4.85
N PRO A 262 -29.03 0.45 -4.86
CA PRO A 262 -27.88 1.17 -5.38
C PRO A 262 -26.64 0.72 -4.61
N THR A 263 -25.59 0.43 -5.36
CA THR A 263 -24.29 0.13 -4.78
C THR A 263 -23.80 1.34 -3.97
N PRO A 264 -22.94 1.14 -2.95
CA PRO A 264 -22.40 2.26 -2.18
C PRO A 264 -21.81 3.38 -3.06
N ASP A 265 -21.14 3.02 -4.16
CA ASP A 265 -20.56 3.98 -5.10
C ASP A 265 -21.64 4.77 -5.86
N GLU A 266 -22.72 4.12 -6.31
CA GLU A 266 -23.86 4.80 -6.96
C GLU A 266 -24.55 5.78 -5.99
N VAL A 267 -24.67 5.40 -4.71
CA VAL A 267 -25.20 6.29 -3.67
C VAL A 267 -24.28 7.49 -3.46
N SER A 268 -22.95 7.28 -3.37
CA SER A 268 -21.98 8.36 -3.21
C SER A 268 -21.99 9.34 -4.38
N ILE A 269 -22.02 8.84 -5.63
CA ILE A 269 -22.11 9.68 -6.83
C ILE A 269 -23.40 10.52 -6.82
N LYS A 270 -24.54 9.89 -6.48
CA LYS A 270 -25.83 10.58 -6.39
C LYS A 270 -25.84 11.63 -5.27
N ALA A 271 -25.25 11.31 -4.12
CA ALA A 271 -25.14 12.23 -2.99
C ALA A 271 -24.26 13.44 -3.35
N ALA A 272 -23.11 13.20 -3.99
CA ALA A 272 -22.21 14.24 -4.49
C ALA A 272 -22.92 15.20 -5.47
N GLU A 273 -23.70 14.67 -6.41
CA GLU A 273 -24.45 15.50 -7.35
C GLU A 273 -25.55 16.31 -6.66
N LEU A 274 -26.27 15.70 -5.71
CA LEU A 274 -27.30 16.34 -4.91
C LEU A 274 -26.72 17.43 -4.00
N ALA A 275 -25.49 17.26 -3.52
CA ALA A 275 -24.81 18.20 -2.62
C ALA A 275 -24.65 19.61 -3.24
N LYS A 276 -24.65 19.72 -4.57
CA LYS A 276 -24.60 21.00 -5.29
C LYS A 276 -25.83 21.87 -5.09
N THR A 277 -26.98 21.27 -4.74
CA THR A 277 -28.27 21.97 -4.60
C THR A 277 -28.88 21.81 -3.22
N ASP A 278 -28.73 20.64 -2.60
CA ASP A 278 -29.27 20.31 -1.27
C ASP A 278 -28.31 19.41 -0.49
N ILE A 279 -27.44 20.06 0.29
CA ILE A 279 -26.46 19.37 1.14
C ILE A 279 -27.10 18.50 2.23
N THR A 280 -28.28 18.90 2.74
CA THR A 280 -28.92 18.15 3.85
C THR A 280 -29.44 16.81 3.35
N SER A 281 -30.07 16.81 2.17
CA SER A 281 -30.52 15.58 1.53
C SER A 281 -29.35 14.69 1.11
N ALA A 282 -28.24 15.27 0.64
CA ALA A 282 -27.02 14.53 0.31
C ALA A 282 -26.40 13.82 1.53
N ILE A 283 -26.28 14.52 2.67
CA ILE A 283 -25.80 13.93 3.93
C ILE A 283 -26.73 12.80 4.37
N THR A 284 -28.05 13.02 4.32
CA THR A 284 -29.04 12.00 4.70
C THR A 284 -28.93 10.75 3.83
N LEU A 285 -28.66 10.93 2.53
CA LEU A 285 -28.46 9.84 1.60
C LEU A 285 -27.20 9.02 1.95
N CYS A 286 -26.09 9.68 2.29
CA CYS A 286 -24.87 9.01 2.76
C CYS A 286 -25.08 8.25 4.07
N GLU A 287 -25.80 8.84 5.03
CA GLU A 287 -26.10 8.22 6.34
C GLU A 287 -26.97 6.96 6.21
N GLY A 288 -27.63 6.75 5.07
CA GLY A 288 -28.39 5.53 4.75
C GLY A 288 -27.55 4.31 4.37
N LEU A 289 -26.23 4.46 4.18
CA LEU A 289 -25.34 3.35 3.82
C LEU A 289 -25.10 2.41 5.00
N ALA A 290 -25.03 1.10 4.71
CA ALA A 290 -24.96 0.07 5.76
C ALA A 290 -23.62 0.01 6.50
N GLN A 291 -22.50 0.33 5.83
CA GLN A 291 -21.17 0.25 6.44
C GLN A 291 -20.62 1.63 6.73
N LYS A 292 -20.06 1.78 7.94
CA LYS A 292 -19.44 3.02 8.42
C LYS A 292 -18.40 3.60 7.45
N THR A 293 -17.55 2.76 6.87
CA THR A 293 -16.53 3.21 5.91
C THR A 293 -17.16 3.84 4.67
N TYR A 294 -18.27 3.29 4.17
CA TYR A 294 -18.98 3.86 3.02
C TYR A 294 -19.69 5.17 3.37
N ILE A 295 -20.26 5.27 4.58
CA ILE A 295 -20.82 6.55 5.07
C ILE A 295 -19.72 7.62 5.10
N ASP A 296 -18.58 7.30 5.71
CA ASP A 296 -17.47 8.24 5.86
C ASP A 296 -16.94 8.68 4.47
N THR A 297 -16.71 7.76 3.52
CA THR A 297 -16.28 8.11 2.15
C THR A 297 -17.32 8.97 1.43
N CYS A 298 -18.60 8.59 1.48
CA CYS A 298 -19.68 9.36 0.86
C CYS A 298 -19.73 10.82 1.38
N LEU A 299 -19.54 11.01 2.69
CA LEU A 299 -19.50 12.35 3.29
C LEU A 299 -18.30 13.19 2.86
N LEU A 300 -17.15 12.56 2.55
CA LEU A 300 -16.00 13.25 1.95
C LEU A 300 -16.37 13.77 0.55
N ASP A 301 -16.96 12.91 -0.29
CA ASP A 301 -17.37 13.26 -1.66
C ASP A 301 -18.43 14.38 -1.67
N VAL A 302 -19.36 14.34 -0.72
CA VAL A 302 -20.37 15.40 -0.50
C VAL A 302 -19.71 16.71 -0.08
N SER A 303 -18.74 16.67 0.83
CA SER A 303 -18.01 17.87 1.29
C SER A 303 -17.26 18.54 0.13
N GLU A 304 -16.55 17.74 -0.68
CA GLU A 304 -15.81 18.22 -1.84
C GLU A 304 -16.76 18.79 -2.91
N SER A 305 -17.84 18.07 -3.23
CA SER A 305 -18.79 18.49 -4.28
C SER A 305 -19.54 19.77 -3.91
N ALA A 306 -19.91 19.94 -2.64
CA ALA A 306 -20.55 21.15 -2.14
C ALA A 306 -19.57 22.27 -1.78
N GLN A 307 -18.25 22.02 -1.85
CA GLN A 307 -17.20 22.96 -1.44
C GLN A 307 -17.42 23.52 -0.02
N THR A 308 -17.86 22.67 0.91
CA THR A 308 -18.07 23.05 2.32
C THR A 308 -17.61 21.96 3.27
N LYS A 309 -17.00 22.37 4.37
CA LYS A 309 -16.47 21.51 5.44
C LYS A 309 -17.54 20.96 6.39
N GLU A 310 -18.81 21.33 6.21
CA GLU A 310 -19.89 20.93 7.11
C GLU A 310 -20.02 19.40 7.24
N PRO A 311 -20.04 18.60 6.16
CA PRO A 311 -20.20 17.15 6.26
C PRO A 311 -18.99 16.46 6.90
N CYS A 312 -17.78 17.06 6.85
CA CYS A 312 -16.60 16.52 7.54
C CYS A 312 -16.87 16.32 9.05
N ASN A 313 -17.68 17.16 9.71
CA ASN A 313 -18.01 16.98 11.12
C ASN A 313 -18.76 15.67 11.43
N ARG A 314 -19.39 15.08 10.41
CA ARG A 314 -20.20 13.85 10.53
C ARG A 314 -19.37 12.59 10.35
N VAL A 315 -18.19 12.70 9.72
CA VAL A 315 -17.24 11.62 9.50
C VAL A 315 -16.77 11.06 10.84
N LYS A 316 -16.94 9.76 11.03
CA LYS A 316 -16.70 9.08 12.31
C LYS A 316 -15.29 8.53 12.45
N SER A 317 -14.64 8.16 11.34
CA SER A 317 -13.23 7.82 11.33
C SER A 317 -12.38 9.08 11.52
N PRO A 318 -11.54 9.18 12.57
CA PRO A 318 -10.76 10.39 12.84
C PRO A 318 -9.78 10.71 11.70
N ASP A 319 -9.15 9.68 11.11
CA ASP A 319 -8.19 9.86 10.02
C ASP A 319 -8.89 10.37 8.75
N MET A 320 -10.07 9.83 8.41
CA MET A 320 -10.84 10.30 7.25
C MET A 320 -11.41 11.69 7.49
N ARG A 321 -11.84 12.01 8.71
CA ARG A 321 -12.31 13.34 9.07
C ARG A 321 -11.21 14.38 8.92
N ASP A 322 -10.02 14.06 9.41
CA ASP A 322 -8.87 14.95 9.30
C ASP A 322 -8.43 15.12 7.84
N ALA A 323 -8.53 14.05 7.04
CA ALA A 323 -8.34 14.10 5.58
C ALA A 323 -9.41 14.95 4.87
N CYS A 324 -10.66 14.92 5.34
CA CYS A 324 -11.73 15.78 4.83
C CYS A 324 -11.40 17.26 5.08
N TYR A 325 -10.99 17.63 6.29
CA TYR A 325 -10.63 19.02 6.60
C TYR A 325 -9.38 19.49 5.86
N ILE A 326 -8.33 18.68 5.76
CA ILE A 326 -7.09 19.11 5.11
C ILE A 326 -7.33 19.44 3.62
N ALA A 327 -8.27 18.78 2.96
CA ALA A 327 -8.63 19.09 1.57
C ALA A 327 -9.06 20.56 1.37
N PHE A 328 -9.71 21.18 2.37
CA PHE A 328 -10.10 22.60 2.34
C PHE A 328 -8.96 23.57 2.63
N ALA A 329 -7.94 23.13 3.36
CA ALA A 329 -6.71 23.89 3.55
C ALA A 329 -5.85 23.89 2.28
N TYR A 330 -5.95 22.82 1.48
CA TYR A 330 -5.43 22.79 0.12
C TYR A 330 -6.31 23.61 -0.84
N LYS A 331 -5.75 23.99 -1.99
CA LYS A 331 -6.47 24.71 -3.04
C LYS A 331 -7.72 23.91 -3.48
N PRO A 332 -8.81 24.58 -3.88
CA PRO A 332 -8.91 26.01 -4.22
C PRO A 332 -9.27 26.94 -3.06
N THR A 333 -9.80 26.41 -1.95
CA THR A 333 -10.40 27.25 -0.89
C THR A 333 -9.37 27.97 -0.02
N ASN A 334 -8.17 27.39 0.20
CA ASN A 334 -7.17 27.90 1.14
C ASN A 334 -7.77 28.27 2.51
N ASP A 335 -8.79 27.52 2.97
CA ASP A 335 -9.48 27.79 4.22
C ASP A 335 -8.69 27.16 5.37
N PHE A 336 -7.71 27.89 5.90
CA PHE A 336 -6.90 27.42 7.03
C PHE A 336 -7.64 27.46 8.38
N THR A 337 -8.91 27.91 8.44
CA THR A 337 -9.68 27.83 9.69
C THR A 337 -10.02 26.40 10.08
N VAL A 338 -9.93 25.46 9.12
CA VAL A 338 -10.14 24.02 9.34
C VAL A 338 -9.02 23.36 10.12
N CYS A 339 -7.83 23.97 10.19
CA CYS A 339 -6.67 23.38 10.89
C CYS A 339 -6.95 23.13 12.38
N ASP A 340 -7.83 23.92 13.00
CA ASP A 340 -8.20 23.74 14.39
C ASP A 340 -9.08 22.51 14.63
N SER A 341 -9.85 22.10 13.62
CA SER A 341 -10.75 20.94 13.63
C SER A 341 -10.04 19.59 13.42
N ILE A 342 -8.77 19.62 12.99
CA ILE A 342 -7.96 18.42 12.78
C ILE A 342 -7.52 17.85 14.13
N SER A 343 -7.80 16.57 14.37
CA SER A 343 -7.49 15.90 15.63
C SER A 343 -6.08 15.32 15.71
N ASN A 344 -5.55 14.82 14.60
CA ASN A 344 -4.21 14.25 14.49
C ASN A 344 -3.16 15.38 14.60
N PRO A 345 -2.25 15.34 15.58
CA PRO A 345 -1.26 16.41 15.78
C PRO A 345 -0.34 16.63 14.58
N SER A 346 0.06 15.56 13.89
CA SER A 346 0.95 15.64 12.74
C SER A 346 0.26 16.32 11.56
N THR A 347 -0.98 15.91 11.24
CA THR A 347 -1.79 16.53 10.17
C THR A 347 -2.13 17.98 10.50
N LYS A 348 -2.43 18.28 11.77
CA LYS A 348 -2.71 19.65 12.25
C LYS A 348 -1.51 20.57 12.07
N ASN A 349 -0.32 20.11 12.46
CA ASN A 349 0.92 20.86 12.26
C ASN A 349 1.23 21.08 10.77
N ALA A 350 0.99 20.08 9.92
CA ALA A 350 1.13 20.22 8.48
C ALA A 350 0.17 21.29 7.91
N CYS A 351 -1.08 21.32 8.37
CA CYS A 351 -2.06 22.33 8.00
C CYS A 351 -1.59 23.75 8.35
N PHE A 352 -1.07 23.96 9.57
CA PHE A 352 -0.52 25.26 9.97
C PHE A 352 0.75 25.65 9.21
N ALA A 353 1.61 24.68 8.88
CA ALA A 353 2.78 24.95 8.04
C ALA A 353 2.37 25.42 6.64
N LEU A 354 1.33 24.81 6.05
CA LEU A 354 0.77 25.26 4.76
C LEU A 354 0.22 26.68 4.84
N LYS A 355 -0.46 27.04 5.95
CA LYS A 355 -0.93 28.40 6.20
C LYS A 355 0.22 29.41 6.12
N LEU A 356 1.30 29.18 6.88
CA LEU A 356 2.48 30.06 6.88
C LEU A 356 3.13 30.21 5.51
N ILE A 357 3.24 29.11 4.75
CA ILE A 357 3.79 29.13 3.39
C ILE A 357 2.89 29.90 2.43
N SER A 358 1.57 29.80 2.60
CA SER A 358 0.61 30.51 1.75
C SER A 358 0.68 32.03 1.95
N GLU A 359 0.87 32.48 3.20
CA GLU A 359 0.98 33.89 3.56
C GLU A 359 2.25 34.53 2.96
N GLN A 360 3.36 33.78 2.86
CA GLN A 360 4.61 34.24 2.24
C GLN A 360 4.53 34.44 0.72
N LYS A 361 3.58 33.82 0.01
CA LYS A 361 3.46 33.97 -1.46
C LYS A 361 2.68 35.22 -1.88
N THR A 362 2.05 35.89 -0.92
CA THR A 362 1.23 37.09 -1.13
C THR A 362 2.00 38.41 -0.94
N GLU A 363 3.24 38.34 -0.43
CA GLU A 363 4.22 39.43 -0.41
C GLU A 363 5.09 39.40 -1.68
#